data_AF-A0A2A4VAY7-F1
#
_entry.id   AF-A0A2A4VAY7-F1
#
_cell.length_a   1.000
_cell.length_b   1.000
_cell.length_c   1.000
_cell.angle_alpha   90.00
_cell.angle_beta   90.00
_cell.angle_gamma   90.00
#
_symmetry.space_group_name_H-M   'P 1'
#
loop_
_entity.id
_entity.type
_entity.pdbx_description
1 polymer ?
#
loop_
_entity_poly.entity_id
_entity_poly.type
_entity_poly.pdbx_seq_one_letter_code
_entity_poly.pdbx_strand_id
1 'polypeptide(L)'
;MLSTKMLGIGTIIMILGILIIGSHLFQFTTSPLATILGSFIATGGFILMMLGFFSLAGGEFGKKDLLHAGDSNAFSVALIRCMVAISVADEHLDDSEITEIARIYKHLLKVDTNEDMIRNTAAEMQEHGVNIQGELKTVSKTLNKELKEKLIIASLLILAADGDMDEGELIMLDDIRLGLGMSLGQIDKIKENFLSKRDLTQV
;
A
#
# COMPACT_ATOMS: atom_id res chain seq x y z
N MET A 1 -21.07 -6.01 -4.51
CA MET A 1 -22.36 -6.71 -4.80
C MET A 1 -22.22 -7.86 -5.79
N LEU A 2 -21.34 -7.79 -6.80
CA LEU A 2 -21.14 -8.91 -7.74
C LEU A 2 -20.50 -10.14 -7.07
N SER A 3 -19.54 -9.92 -6.15
CA SER A 3 -18.77 -10.98 -5.47
C SER A 3 -19.61 -11.89 -4.58
N THR A 4 -20.48 -11.32 -3.74
CA THR A 4 -21.37 -12.08 -2.86
C THR A 4 -22.43 -12.88 -3.65
N LYS A 5 -22.89 -12.35 -4.79
CA LYS A 5 -23.78 -13.07 -5.71
C LYS A 5 -23.07 -14.25 -6.38
N MET A 6 -21.83 -14.07 -6.83
CA MET A 6 -21.03 -15.14 -7.45
C MET A 6 -20.73 -16.27 -6.46
N LEU A 7 -20.42 -15.94 -5.20
CA LEU A 7 -20.22 -16.93 -4.14
C LEU A 7 -21.50 -17.75 -3.88
N GLY A 8 -22.65 -17.07 -3.77
CA GLY A 8 -23.95 -17.71 -3.58
C GLY A 8 -24.32 -18.63 -4.75
N ILE A 9 -24.15 -18.16 -5.99
CA ILE A 9 -24.42 -18.95 -7.20
C ILE A 9 -23.49 -20.16 -7.27
N GLY A 10 -22.19 -19.99 -7.02
CA GLY A 10 -21.21 -21.08 -7.01
C GLY A 10 -21.55 -22.16 -5.97
N THR A 11 -21.98 -21.75 -4.78
CA THR A 11 -22.40 -22.66 -3.69
C THR A 11 -23.61 -23.50 -4.11
N ILE A 12 -24.63 -22.87 -4.70
CA ILE A 12 -25.85 -23.58 -5.16
C ILE A 12 -25.51 -24.59 -6.26
N ILE A 13 -24.71 -24.19 -7.24
CA ILE A 13 -24.28 -25.06 -8.34
C ILE A 13 -23.48 -26.25 -7.79
N MET A 14 -22.57 -26.01 -6.85
CA MET A 14 -21.77 -27.06 -6.22
C MET A 14 -22.64 -28.10 -5.50
N ILE A 15 -23.59 -27.65 -4.66
CA ILE A 15 -24.52 -28.53 -3.95
C ILE A 15 -25.34 -29.38 -4.92
N LEU A 16 -25.81 -28.77 -6.02
CA LEU A 16 -26.61 -29.47 -7.02
C LEU A 16 -25.80 -30.57 -7.74
N GLY A 17 -24.52 -30.31 -8.04
CA GLY A 17 -23.60 -31.32 -8.56
C GLY A 17 -23.37 -32.48 -7.59
N ILE A 18 -23.17 -32.18 -6.30
CA ILE A 18 -22.99 -33.20 -5.25
C ILE A 18 -24.26 -34.06 -5.09
N LEU A 19 -25.45 -33.47 -5.13
CA LEU A 19 -26.71 -34.20 -5.05
C LEU A 19 -26.89 -35.16 -6.24
N ILE A 20 -26.49 -34.76 -7.46
CA ILE A 20 -26.54 -35.63 -8.63
C ILE A 20 -25.58 -36.82 -8.44
N ILE A 21 -24.35 -36.59 -7.96
CA ILE A 21 -23.40 -37.66 -7.66
C ILE A 21 -23.97 -38.61 -6.58
N GLY A 22 -24.52 -38.03 -5.51
CA GLY A 22 -25.14 -38.77 -4.41
C GLY A 22 -26.31 -39.64 -4.89
N SER A 23 -27.16 -39.13 -5.78
CA SER A 23 -28.30 -39.88 -6.32
C SER A 23 -27.87 -41.16 -7.05
N HIS A 24 -26.70 -41.16 -7.68
CA HIS A 24 -26.12 -42.36 -8.27
C HIS A 24 -25.53 -43.30 -7.21
N LEU A 25 -24.81 -42.77 -6.22
CA LEU A 25 -24.21 -43.58 -5.14
C LEU A 25 -25.26 -44.31 -4.29
N PHE A 26 -26.41 -43.67 -4.06
CA PHE A 26 -27.54 -44.27 -3.34
C PHE A 26 -28.50 -45.06 -4.25
N GLN A 27 -28.10 -45.34 -5.50
CA GLN A 27 -28.86 -46.16 -6.46
C GLN A 27 -30.25 -45.61 -6.86
N PHE A 28 -30.51 -44.31 -6.65
CA PHE A 28 -31.72 -43.65 -7.17
C PHE A 28 -31.68 -43.51 -8.70
N THR A 29 -30.47 -43.50 -9.28
CA THR A 29 -30.22 -43.53 -10.73
C THR A 29 -29.08 -44.50 -11.03
N THR A 30 -29.23 -45.28 -12.10
CA THR A 30 -28.23 -46.27 -12.56
C THR A 30 -27.38 -45.77 -13.71
N SER A 31 -27.61 -44.53 -14.19
CA SER A 31 -26.91 -43.99 -15.35
C SER A 31 -25.53 -43.45 -14.96
N PRO A 32 -24.42 -43.98 -15.52
CA PRO A 32 -23.07 -43.47 -15.26
C PRO A 32 -22.86 -42.06 -15.82
N LEU A 33 -23.75 -41.58 -16.69
CA LEU A 33 -23.71 -40.19 -17.15
C LEU A 33 -24.04 -39.20 -16.03
N ALA A 34 -24.81 -39.63 -15.02
CA ALA A 34 -25.16 -38.78 -13.88
C ALA A 34 -23.93 -38.38 -13.06
N THR A 35 -23.01 -39.31 -12.79
CA THR A 35 -21.79 -39.01 -12.04
C THR A 35 -20.85 -38.10 -12.82
N ILE A 36 -20.71 -38.30 -14.13
CA ILE A 36 -19.91 -37.44 -15.00
C ILE A 36 -20.46 -36.01 -15.00
N LEU A 37 -21.77 -35.87 -15.27
CA LEU A 37 -22.43 -34.56 -15.30
C LEU A 37 -22.38 -33.87 -13.92
N GLY A 38 -22.66 -34.61 -12.86
CA GLY A 38 -22.59 -34.10 -11.49
C GLY A 38 -21.19 -33.62 -11.10
N SER A 39 -20.14 -34.31 -11.57
CA SER A 39 -18.73 -33.92 -11.32
C SER A 39 -18.36 -32.62 -12.03
N PHE A 40 -18.79 -32.44 -13.29
CA PHE A 40 -18.59 -31.17 -14.02
C PHE A 40 -19.31 -30.00 -13.34
N ILE A 41 -20.57 -30.21 -12.93
CA ILE A 41 -21.37 -29.20 -12.24
C ILE A 41 -20.72 -28.83 -10.89
N ALA A 42 -20.32 -29.83 -10.10
CA ALA A 42 -19.68 -29.60 -8.80
C ALA A 42 -18.36 -28.83 -8.95
N THR A 43 -17.53 -29.21 -9.92
CA THR A 43 -16.25 -28.54 -10.20
C THR A 43 -16.45 -27.10 -10.67
N GLY A 44 -17.42 -26.86 -11.56
CA GLY A 44 -17.78 -25.51 -12.00
C GLY A 44 -18.27 -24.62 -10.85
N GLY A 45 -19.11 -25.16 -9.97
CA GLY A 45 -19.56 -24.48 -8.76
C GLY A 45 -18.40 -24.13 -7.82
N PHE A 46 -17.45 -25.05 -7.63
CA PHE A 46 -16.25 -24.82 -6.82
C PHE A 46 -15.36 -23.72 -7.40
N ILE A 47 -15.12 -23.70 -8.72
CA ILE A 47 -14.34 -22.64 -9.38
C ILE A 47 -15.00 -21.27 -9.20
N LEU A 48 -16.32 -21.17 -9.38
CA LEU A 48 -17.06 -19.92 -9.17
C LEU A 48 -16.99 -19.47 -7.70
N MET A 49 -17.06 -20.40 -6.76
CA MET A 49 -16.91 -20.12 -5.34
C MET A 49 -15.51 -19.59 -5.03
N MET A 50 -14.46 -20.21 -5.58
CA MET A 50 -13.08 -19.74 -5.45
C MET A 50 -12.90 -18.33 -6.03
N LEU A 51 -13.45 -18.04 -7.21
CA LEU A 51 -13.41 -16.70 -7.81
C LEU A 51 -14.17 -15.66 -6.96
N GLY A 52 -15.33 -16.03 -6.43
CA GLY A 52 -16.08 -15.20 -5.48
C GLY A 52 -15.31 -14.93 -4.19
N PHE A 53 -14.61 -15.94 -3.68
CA PHE A 53 -13.77 -15.85 -2.49
C PHE A 53 -12.54 -14.95 -2.72
N PHE A 54 -11.81 -15.13 -3.83
CA PHE A 54 -10.72 -14.23 -4.23
C PHE A 54 -11.21 -12.79 -4.44
N SER A 55 -12.42 -12.60 -4.96
CA SER A 55 -13.01 -11.27 -5.10
C SER A 55 -13.43 -10.65 -3.76
N LEU A 56 -13.85 -11.45 -2.78
CA LEU A 56 -14.16 -10.99 -1.42
C LEU A 56 -12.88 -10.69 -0.63
N ALA A 57 -11.92 -11.61 -0.64
CA ALA A 57 -10.61 -11.43 -0.02
C ALA A 57 -9.83 -10.25 -0.65
N GLY A 58 -9.88 -10.10 -1.98
CA GLY A 58 -9.32 -8.94 -2.67
C GLY A 58 -10.12 -7.65 -2.49
N GLY A 59 -11.40 -7.75 -2.09
CA GLY A 59 -12.29 -6.62 -1.85
C GLY A 59 -12.05 -5.93 -0.51
N GLU A 60 -11.65 -6.66 0.53
CA GLU A 60 -11.22 -6.06 1.81
C GLU A 60 -9.82 -5.44 1.74
N PHE A 61 -8.98 -5.88 0.79
CA PHE A 61 -7.76 -5.15 0.41
C PHE A 61 -8.02 -3.98 -0.55
N GLY A 62 -9.25 -3.81 -1.04
CA GLY A 62 -9.58 -2.98 -2.21
C GLY A 62 -10.46 -1.76 -1.95
N LYS A 63 -10.62 -1.33 -0.69
CA LYS A 63 -11.16 0.00 -0.36
C LYS A 63 -10.05 0.91 0.18
N LYS A 64 -9.09 1.23 -0.69
CA LYS A 64 -8.36 2.49 -0.61
C LYS A 64 -8.32 3.09 -1.99
N ASP A 65 -8.89 4.27 -2.09
CA ASP A 65 -8.66 5.15 -3.22
C ASP A 65 -7.15 5.24 -3.52
N LEU A 66 -6.83 5.13 -4.81
CA LEU A 66 -5.69 5.77 -5.47
C LEU A 66 -4.29 5.18 -5.30
N LEU A 67 -4.14 3.85 -5.40
CA LEU A 67 -2.83 3.25 -5.69
C LEU A 67 -2.99 2.08 -6.67
N HIS A 68 -2.59 2.27 -7.92
CA HIS A 68 -2.38 1.14 -8.83
C HIS A 68 -1.36 0.18 -8.19
N ALA A 69 -1.63 -1.12 -8.20
CA ALA A 69 -0.83 -2.12 -7.48
C ALA A 69 0.68 -2.12 -7.86
N GLY A 70 1.04 -1.59 -9.04
CA GLY A 70 2.44 -1.33 -9.42
C GLY A 70 3.03 -0.07 -8.79
N ASP A 71 2.24 0.99 -8.62
CA ASP A 71 2.65 2.27 -8.01
C ASP A 71 2.78 2.16 -6.49
N SER A 72 1.95 1.31 -5.85
CA SER A 72 1.93 1.15 -4.39
C SER A 72 3.25 0.67 -3.80
N ASN A 73 3.91 -0.27 -4.47
CA ASN A 73 5.16 -0.83 -3.97
C ASN A 73 6.33 0.14 -4.18
N ALA A 74 6.45 0.72 -5.38
CA ALA A 74 7.47 1.73 -5.67
C ALA A 74 7.32 2.98 -4.79
N PHE A 75 6.09 3.43 -4.56
CA PHE A 75 5.79 4.53 -3.65
C PHE A 75 6.11 4.19 -2.19
N SER A 76 5.75 2.98 -1.72
CA SER A 76 6.06 2.56 -0.34
C SER A 76 7.56 2.53 -0.07
N VAL A 77 8.34 2.00 -1.01
CA VAL A 77 9.81 1.98 -0.91
C VAL A 77 10.36 3.41 -0.96
N ALA A 78 9.90 4.24 -1.90
CA ALA A 78 10.32 5.64 -2.00
C ALA A 78 9.99 6.43 -0.72
N LEU A 79 8.83 6.16 -0.11
CA LEU A 79 8.38 6.80 1.10
C LEU A 79 9.28 6.45 2.29
N ILE A 80 9.55 5.16 2.52
CA ILE A 80 10.44 4.73 3.60
C ILE A 80 11.86 5.27 3.37
N ARG A 81 12.42 5.11 2.17
CA ARG A 81 13.76 5.61 1.85
C ARG A 81 13.87 7.13 2.02
N CYS A 82 12.85 7.88 1.63
CA CYS A 82 12.82 9.33 1.83
C CYS A 82 12.82 9.69 3.33
N MET A 83 11.95 9.04 4.12
CA MET A 83 11.86 9.32 5.57
C MET A 83 13.11 8.85 6.34
N VAL A 84 13.77 7.79 5.88
CA VAL A 84 15.04 7.31 6.44
C VAL A 84 16.20 8.23 6.06
N ALA A 85 16.28 8.66 4.79
CA ALA A 85 17.32 9.58 4.33
C ALA A 85 17.30 10.88 5.14
N ILE A 86 16.12 11.51 5.20
CA ILE A 86 15.51 12.01 6.43
C ILE A 86 16.38 12.10 7.69
N SER A 87 16.02 11.18 8.58
CA SER A 87 16.58 10.96 9.90
C SER A 87 18.05 10.55 9.92
N VAL A 88 18.58 9.93 8.86
CA VAL A 88 19.98 9.48 8.83
C VAL A 88 20.96 10.60 8.51
N ALA A 89 20.48 11.79 8.08
CA ALA A 89 21.35 12.94 7.80
C ALA A 89 22.21 13.34 9.01
N ASP A 90 21.73 13.12 10.24
CA ASP A 90 22.44 13.42 11.49
C ASP A 90 23.25 12.23 12.04
N GLU A 91 23.60 11.28 11.18
CA GLU A 91 24.48 10.13 11.41
C GLU A 91 23.96 9.02 12.35
N HIS A 92 22.81 9.18 13.02
CA HIS A 92 22.17 8.11 13.79
C HIS A 92 20.65 8.12 13.67
N LEU A 93 20.10 6.97 13.31
CA LEU A 93 18.66 6.71 13.39
C LEU A 93 18.35 6.01 14.72
N ASP A 94 17.58 6.65 15.58
CA ASP A 94 17.18 6.07 16.87
C ASP A 94 15.81 5.36 16.84
N ASP A 95 15.47 4.67 17.93
CA ASP A 95 14.21 3.90 18.03
C ASP A 95 12.96 4.81 18.00
N SER A 96 13.08 6.06 18.44
CA SER A 96 11.99 7.03 18.44
C SER A 96 11.68 7.50 17.02
N GLU A 97 12.71 7.72 16.21
CA GLU A 97 12.56 8.08 14.79
C GLU A 97 11.99 6.91 13.99
N ILE A 98 12.44 5.68 14.25
CA ILE A 98 11.86 4.49 13.60
C ILE A 98 10.35 4.38 13.90
N THR A 99 9.97 4.64 15.15
CA THR A 99 8.57 4.64 15.58
C THR A 99 7.79 5.75 14.86
N GLU A 100 8.39 6.93 14.68
CA GLU A 100 7.78 8.05 13.96
C GLU A 100 7.58 7.74 12.47
N ILE A 101 8.62 7.22 11.81
CA ILE A 101 8.58 6.78 10.41
C ILE A 101 7.46 5.74 10.22
N ALA A 102 7.35 4.76 11.12
CA ALA A 102 6.29 3.76 11.08
C ALA A 102 4.89 4.38 11.26
N ARG A 103 4.76 5.35 12.17
CA ARG A 103 3.50 6.08 12.41
C ARG A 103 3.08 6.91 11.20
N ILE A 104 4.00 7.64 10.58
CA ILE A 104 3.73 8.46 9.39
C ILE A 104 3.38 7.56 8.21
N TYR A 105 4.11 6.46 8.01
CA TYR A 105 3.79 5.46 7.00
C TYR A 105 2.35 4.95 7.17
N LYS A 106 1.98 4.54 8.39
CA LYS A 106 0.61 4.12 8.71
C LYS A 106 -0.41 5.23 8.49
N HIS A 107 -0.07 6.48 8.84
CA HIS A 107 -0.99 7.60 8.65
C HIS A 107 -1.30 7.84 7.17
N LEU A 108 -0.28 7.77 6.30
CA LEU A 108 -0.40 8.09 4.87
C LEU A 108 -0.96 6.94 4.05
N LEU A 109 -0.52 5.71 4.32
CA LEU A 109 -0.91 4.52 3.56
C LEU A 109 -2.03 3.74 4.22
N LYS A 110 -2.36 4.03 5.49
CA LYS A 110 -3.35 3.30 6.29
C LYS A 110 -3.02 1.80 6.42
N VAL A 111 -1.75 1.42 6.25
CA VAL A 111 -1.22 0.05 6.37
C VAL A 111 -0.06 0.09 7.37
N ASP A 112 0.08 -0.95 8.20
CA ASP A 112 1.23 -1.08 9.09
C ASP A 112 2.50 -1.44 8.31
N THR A 113 3.63 -0.92 8.76
CA THR A 113 4.96 -1.31 8.26
C THR A 113 5.70 -2.11 9.31
N ASN A 114 6.68 -2.92 8.88
CA ASN A 114 7.57 -3.62 9.80
C ASN A 114 8.76 -2.71 10.14
N GLU A 115 9.00 -2.45 11.42
CA GLU A 115 10.17 -1.69 11.89
C GLU A 115 11.50 -2.30 11.44
N ASP A 116 11.59 -3.63 11.32
CA ASP A 116 12.78 -4.30 10.79
C ASP A 116 13.08 -3.86 9.35
N MET A 117 12.04 -3.60 8.54
CA MET A 117 12.22 -3.09 7.18
C MET A 117 12.83 -1.69 7.20
N ILE A 118 12.40 -0.83 8.13
CA ILE A 118 12.94 0.53 8.29
C ILE A 118 14.41 0.45 8.70
N ARG A 119 14.75 -0.38 9.71
CA ARG A 119 16.13 -0.60 10.17
C ARG A 119 17.04 -1.13 9.07
N ASN A 120 16.58 -2.12 8.32
CA ASN A 120 17.35 -2.68 7.21
C ASN A 120 17.56 -1.64 6.09
N THR A 121 16.55 -0.82 5.80
CA THR A 121 16.67 0.28 4.82
C THR A 121 17.68 1.31 5.29
N ALA A 122 17.66 1.69 6.57
CA ALA A 122 18.62 2.61 7.16
C ALA A 122 20.06 2.08 7.06
N ALA A 123 20.27 0.81 7.41
CA ALA A 123 21.58 0.17 7.31
C ALA A 123 22.10 0.15 5.87
N GLU A 124 21.26 -0.20 4.88
CA GLU A 124 21.61 -0.17 3.45
C GLU A 124 22.03 1.26 3.01
N MET A 125 21.26 2.27 3.41
CA MET A 125 21.52 3.66 3.02
C MET A 125 22.76 4.25 3.69
N GLN A 126 23.08 3.83 4.92
CA GLN A 126 24.33 4.19 5.60
C GLN A 126 25.54 3.54 4.93
N GLU A 127 25.43 2.28 4.50
CA GLU A 127 26.53 1.56 3.83
C GLU A 127 26.87 2.14 2.45
N HIS A 128 25.85 2.55 1.68
CA HIS A 128 26.02 3.03 0.31
C HIS A 128 26.08 4.56 0.17
N GLY A 129 25.83 5.27 1.26
CA GLY A 129 25.73 6.73 1.30
C GLY A 129 24.34 7.23 0.87
N VAL A 130 23.88 8.31 1.51
CA VAL A 130 22.56 8.90 1.28
C VAL A 130 22.63 9.90 0.12
N ASN A 131 21.95 9.61 -0.98
CA ASN A 131 21.70 10.57 -2.07
C ASN A 131 20.21 10.65 -2.39
N ILE A 132 19.47 11.33 -1.51
CA ILE A 132 18.00 11.41 -1.57
C ILE A 132 17.51 12.00 -2.89
N GLN A 133 18.18 13.02 -3.42
CA GLN A 133 17.83 13.63 -4.71
C GLN A 133 17.93 12.62 -5.85
N GLY A 134 19.01 11.84 -5.90
CA GLY A 134 19.24 10.81 -6.92
C GLY A 134 18.24 9.66 -6.85
N GLU A 135 17.93 9.19 -5.63
CA GLU A 135 16.92 8.16 -5.42
C GLU A 135 15.54 8.62 -5.86
N LEU A 136 15.12 9.79 -5.38
CA LEU A 136 13.81 10.37 -5.70
C LEU A 136 13.68 10.67 -7.19
N LYS A 137 14.76 11.07 -7.87
CA LYS A 137 14.76 11.29 -9.33
C LYS A 137 14.49 10.01 -10.12
N THR A 138 14.89 8.86 -9.59
CA THR A 138 14.68 7.56 -10.24
C THR A 138 13.20 7.16 -10.15
N VAL A 139 12.59 7.35 -8.99
CA VAL A 139 11.17 7.00 -8.74
C VAL A 139 10.20 8.09 -9.20
N SER A 140 10.62 9.35 -9.32
CA SER A 140 9.70 10.48 -9.61
C SER A 140 8.98 10.36 -10.95
N LYS A 141 9.50 9.55 -11.88
CA LYS A 141 8.86 9.24 -13.17
C LYS A 141 7.67 8.30 -13.05
N THR A 142 7.64 7.45 -12.01
CA THR A 142 6.54 6.51 -11.75
C THR A 142 5.51 7.09 -10.77
N LEU A 143 5.81 8.25 -10.18
CA LEU A 143 4.90 8.90 -9.23
C LEU A 143 4.00 9.91 -9.93
N ASN A 144 2.69 9.79 -9.72
CA ASN A 144 1.75 10.82 -10.11
C ASN A 144 1.86 12.05 -9.16
N LYS A 145 1.17 13.13 -9.50
CA LYS A 145 1.20 14.39 -8.73
C LYS A 145 0.82 14.20 -7.27
N GLU A 146 -0.23 13.44 -6.99
CA GLU A 146 -0.72 13.19 -5.62
C GLU A 146 0.31 12.44 -4.78
N LEU A 147 0.99 11.44 -5.36
CA LEU A 147 2.03 10.68 -4.66
C LEU A 147 3.25 11.55 -4.36
N LYS A 148 3.63 12.45 -5.29
CA LYS A 148 4.70 13.43 -5.02
C LYS A 148 4.32 14.36 -3.87
N GLU A 149 3.08 14.84 -3.84
CA GLU A 149 2.57 15.66 -2.73
C GLU A 149 2.61 14.90 -1.39
N LYS A 150 2.23 13.61 -1.37
CA LYS A 150 2.31 12.77 -0.16
C LYS A 150 3.75 12.59 0.33
N LEU A 151 4.74 12.45 -0.57
CA LEU A 151 6.16 12.40 -0.17
C LEU A 151 6.62 13.69 0.47
N ILE A 152 6.26 14.86 -0.09
CA ILE A 152 6.57 16.15 0.52
C ILE A 152 5.92 16.26 1.90
N ILE A 153 4.65 15.87 2.05
CA ILE A 153 3.96 15.90 3.34
C ILE A 153 4.64 14.96 4.36
N ALA A 154 5.05 13.76 3.94
CA ALA A 154 5.78 12.83 4.80
C ALA A 154 7.10 13.44 5.28
N SER A 155 7.82 14.10 4.37
CA SER A 155 9.09 14.76 4.65
C SER A 155 8.90 15.89 5.66
N LEU A 156 7.87 16.72 5.46
CA LEU A 156 7.51 17.79 6.39
C LEU A 156 7.08 17.27 7.77
N LEU A 157 6.45 16.09 7.86
CA LEU A 157 6.09 15.49 9.15
C LEU A 157 7.32 15.05 9.94
N ILE A 158 8.36 14.54 9.27
CA ILE A 158 9.63 14.17 9.90
C ILE A 158 10.41 15.43 10.28
N LEU A 159 10.66 16.34 9.34
CA LEU A 159 11.42 17.59 9.56
C LEU A 159 10.76 18.55 10.56
N ALA A 160 9.47 18.36 10.87
CA ALA A 160 8.76 19.19 11.86
C ALA A 160 8.48 18.44 13.16
N ALA A 161 9.02 17.23 13.34
CA ALA A 161 8.80 16.41 14.52
C ALA A 161 9.36 17.08 15.79
N ASP A 162 10.53 17.72 15.67
CA ASP A 162 11.22 18.39 16.78
C ASP A 162 10.87 19.88 16.92
N GLY A 163 9.96 20.39 16.07
CA GLY A 163 9.40 21.73 16.20
C GLY A 163 9.44 22.55 14.91
N ASP A 164 10.30 23.56 14.90
CA ASP A 164 10.48 24.48 13.77
C ASP A 164 11.64 24.02 12.90
N MET A 165 11.45 24.10 11.58
CA MET A 165 12.46 23.65 10.64
C MET A 165 13.67 24.59 10.62
N ASP A 166 14.88 24.03 10.72
CA ASP A 166 16.13 24.77 10.58
C ASP A 166 16.60 24.93 9.11
N GLU A 167 17.73 25.60 8.91
CA GLU A 167 18.29 25.84 7.57
C GLU A 167 18.74 24.55 6.87
N GLY A 168 19.25 23.57 7.62
CA GLY A 168 19.66 22.26 7.09
C GLY A 168 18.45 21.45 6.60
N GLU A 169 17.38 21.45 7.39
CA GLU A 169 16.11 20.81 7.06
C GLU A 169 15.42 21.45 5.85
N LEU A 170 15.55 22.77 5.69
CA LEU A 170 15.10 23.48 4.49
C LEU A 170 15.89 23.12 3.24
N ILE A 171 17.21 22.95 3.35
CA ILE A 171 18.07 22.47 2.25
C ILE A 171 17.65 21.05 1.85
N MET A 172 17.43 20.18 2.83
CA MET A 172 16.98 18.81 2.61
C MET A 172 15.63 18.74 1.90
N LEU A 173 14.68 19.60 2.30
CA LEU A 173 13.40 19.72 1.61
C LEU A 173 13.55 20.18 0.15
N ASP A 174 14.52 21.06 -0.15
CA ASP A 174 14.82 21.48 -1.52
C ASP A 174 15.43 20.33 -2.35
N ASP A 175 16.28 19.49 -1.75
CA ASP A 175 16.81 18.31 -2.42
C ASP A 175 15.72 17.31 -2.79
N ILE A 176 14.75 17.12 -1.89
CA ILE A 176 13.55 16.30 -2.13
C ILE A 176 12.72 16.91 -3.26
N ARG A 177 12.52 18.24 -3.25
CA ARG A 177 11.84 18.97 -4.33
C ARG A 177 12.47 18.69 -5.68
N LEU A 178 13.79 18.82 -5.76
CA LEU A 178 14.57 18.64 -6.96
C LEU A 178 14.51 17.18 -7.43
N GLY A 179 14.60 16.23 -6.51
CA GLY A 179 14.45 14.80 -6.80
C GLY A 179 13.08 14.45 -7.38
N LEU A 180 12.00 15.03 -6.84
CA LEU A 180 10.64 14.83 -7.33
C LEU A 180 10.31 15.60 -8.62
N GLY A 181 11.18 16.55 -9.02
CA GLY A 181 10.98 17.42 -10.17
C GLY A 181 9.82 18.39 -9.96
N MET A 182 9.65 18.89 -8.74
CA MET A 182 8.60 19.86 -8.40
C MET A 182 9.13 21.30 -8.47
N SER A 183 8.26 22.24 -8.84
CA SER A 183 8.59 23.66 -8.79
C SER A 183 8.48 24.22 -7.36
N LEU A 184 9.17 25.34 -7.09
CA LEU A 184 9.12 26.01 -5.79
C LEU A 184 7.67 26.35 -5.39
N GLY A 185 6.90 26.95 -6.29
CA GLY A 185 5.50 27.30 -6.01
C GLY A 185 4.58 26.10 -5.73
N GLN A 186 4.95 24.88 -6.17
CA GLN A 186 4.22 23.68 -5.77
C GLN A 186 4.50 23.32 -4.31
N ILE A 187 5.76 23.40 -3.89
CA ILE A 187 6.14 23.14 -2.50
C ILE A 187 5.59 24.21 -1.57
N ASP A 188 5.69 25.49 -1.92
CA ASP A 188 5.19 26.58 -1.08
C ASP A 188 3.71 26.38 -0.76
N LYS A 189 2.92 26.01 -1.78
CA LYS A 189 1.51 25.67 -1.60
C LYS A 189 1.30 24.45 -0.69
N ILE A 190 2.16 23.44 -0.76
CA ILE A 190 2.06 22.26 0.12
C ILE A 190 2.43 22.65 1.56
N LYS A 191 3.49 23.45 1.75
CA LYS A 191 3.93 23.96 3.06
C LYS A 191 2.83 24.82 3.70
N GLU A 192 2.25 25.76 2.98
CA GLU A 192 1.13 26.58 3.47
C GLU A 192 -0.07 25.71 3.92
N ASN A 193 -0.45 24.72 3.10
CA ASN A 193 -1.52 23.79 3.44
C ASN A 193 -1.18 22.88 4.64
N PHE A 194 0.11 22.54 4.80
CA PHE A 194 0.58 21.73 5.92
C PHE A 194 0.54 22.54 7.22
N LEU A 195 1.13 23.73 7.23
CA LEU A 195 1.19 24.61 8.41
C LEU A 195 -0.21 25.03 8.86
N SER A 196 -1.09 25.43 7.93
CA SER A 196 -2.48 25.78 8.26
C SER A 196 -3.28 24.63 8.88
N LYS A 197 -2.99 23.37 8.53
CA LYS A 197 -3.61 22.19 9.17
C LYS A 197 -2.98 21.84 10.50
N ARG A 198 -1.67 22.07 10.66
CA ARG A 198 -0.94 21.88 11.93
C ARG A 198 -1.47 22.84 13.01
N ASP A 199 -1.66 24.11 12.65
CA ASP A 199 -2.25 25.11 13.55
C ASP A 199 -3.68 24.73 14.00
N LEU A 200 -4.46 24.11 13.11
CA LEU A 200 -5.83 23.65 13.43
C LEU A 200 -5.88 22.39 14.30
N THR A 201 -4.79 21.64 14.42
CA THR A 201 -4.71 20.44 15.30
C THR A 201 -4.15 20.76 16.68
N GLN A 202 -3.69 21.99 16.90
CA GLN A 202 -3.18 22.49 18.19
C GLN A 202 -4.12 23.50 18.89
N VAL A 203 -5.35 23.71 18.40
CA VAL A 203 -6.40 24.54 19.05
C VAL A 203 -7.50 23.67 19.65
#